data_AF-A0A838S4U0-F1
#
_entry.id   AF-A0A838S4U0-F1
#
_cell.length_a   1.000
_cell.length_b   1.000
_cell.length_c   1.000
_cell.angle_alpha   90.00
_cell.angle_beta   90.00
_cell.angle_gamma   90.00
#
_symmetry.space_group_name_H-M   'P 1'
#
loop_
_entity.id
_entity.type
_entity.pdbx_description
1 polymer ?
#
loop_
_entity_poly.entity_id
_entity_poly.type
_entity_poly.pdbx_seq_one_letter_code
_entity_poly.pdbx_strand_id
1 'polypeptide(L)'
;MVVQARDTRGQPQAVGVYTGARLAELVPVRRRACGLERCFIAEPGVPYRLAVAPSTLDGGGAPVESDAVLGLRLVTPANDALSTATVLSGVSGRTALSVRGTAEPGEPAHTGAPAAASRWYRWRPTVDGVGHIVLRGDARVAAYEPLDGDPAVDDLRTLDSAVTPAAGDQARLR
;
A
#
# COMPACT_ATOMS: atom_id res chain seq x y z
N MET A 1 -1.39 -6.13 -2.92
CA MET A 1 -1.81 -7.06 -3.99
C MET A 1 -2.93 -7.93 -3.48
N VAL A 2 -4.08 -7.96 -4.15
CA VAL A 2 -5.15 -8.94 -3.95
C VAL A 2 -4.93 -10.10 -4.92
N VAL A 3 -5.06 -11.33 -4.42
CA VAL A 3 -5.05 -12.52 -5.27
C VAL A 3 -6.27 -13.38 -4.95
N GLN A 4 -7.01 -13.71 -5.98
CA GLN A 4 -8.19 -14.57 -5.89
C GLN A 4 -8.25 -15.51 -7.08
N ALA A 5 -8.80 -16.70 -6.86
CA ALA A 5 -9.18 -17.59 -7.94
C ALA A 5 -10.64 -17.99 -7.73
N ARG A 6 -11.42 -18.04 -8.80
CA ARG A 6 -12.83 -18.47 -8.79
C ARG A 6 -13.07 -19.46 -9.91
N ASP A 7 -13.89 -20.47 -9.65
CA ASP A 7 -14.35 -21.36 -10.73
C ASP A 7 -15.42 -20.70 -11.61
N THR A 8 -15.84 -21.37 -12.66
CA THR A 8 -16.91 -20.92 -13.58
C THR A 8 -18.27 -20.71 -12.90
N ARG A 9 -18.47 -21.24 -11.69
CA ARG A 9 -19.67 -21.05 -10.86
C ARG A 9 -19.50 -19.91 -9.85
N GLY A 10 -18.35 -19.21 -9.88
CA GLY A 10 -18.01 -18.12 -8.97
C GLY A 10 -17.49 -18.56 -7.61
N GLN A 11 -17.28 -19.86 -7.38
CA GLN A 11 -16.82 -20.41 -6.10
C GLN A 11 -15.33 -20.14 -5.87
N PRO A 12 -14.93 -19.65 -4.69
CA PRO A 12 -13.55 -19.30 -4.40
C PRO A 12 -12.65 -20.54 -4.33
N GLN A 13 -11.57 -20.52 -5.11
CA GLN A 13 -10.51 -21.53 -5.09
C GLN A 13 -9.41 -21.15 -4.09
N ALA A 14 -8.64 -22.14 -3.63
CA ALA A 14 -7.52 -21.91 -2.73
C ALA A 14 -6.35 -21.34 -3.53
N VAL A 15 -5.71 -20.28 -3.01
CA VAL A 15 -4.51 -19.71 -3.64
C VAL A 15 -3.38 -19.55 -2.64
N GLY A 16 -2.28 -20.25 -2.86
CA GLY A 16 -1.01 -20.05 -2.17
C GLY A 16 -0.14 -19.03 -2.92
N VAL A 17 0.55 -18.17 -2.17
CA VAL A 17 1.51 -17.20 -2.71
C VAL A 17 2.86 -17.48 -2.08
N TYR A 18 3.91 -17.55 -2.91
CA TYR A 18 5.26 -17.93 -2.48
C TYR A 18 6.32 -17.02 -3.11
N THR A 19 7.45 -16.89 -2.41
CA THR A 19 8.72 -16.45 -2.99
C THR A 19 9.65 -17.65 -3.15
N GLY A 20 10.74 -17.50 -3.90
CA GLY A 20 11.68 -18.59 -4.21
C GLY A 20 11.58 -19.03 -5.68
N ALA A 21 12.71 -19.52 -6.20
CA ALA A 21 12.83 -19.86 -7.62
C ALA A 21 12.49 -21.34 -7.92
N ARG A 22 12.65 -22.22 -6.92
CA ARG A 22 12.46 -23.68 -7.05
C ARG A 22 11.48 -24.21 -6.03
N LEU A 23 10.84 -25.34 -6.33
CA LEU A 23 9.81 -25.96 -5.47
C LEU A 23 10.30 -26.18 -4.03
N ALA A 24 11.52 -26.70 -3.86
CA ALA A 24 12.11 -26.96 -2.54
C ALA A 24 12.50 -25.69 -1.76
N GLU A 25 12.53 -24.54 -2.43
CA GLU A 25 12.93 -23.24 -1.87
C GLU A 25 11.72 -22.32 -1.68
N LEU A 26 10.49 -22.79 -1.97
CA LEU A 26 9.31 -21.95 -1.88
C LEU A 26 9.03 -21.56 -0.43
N VAL A 27 9.01 -20.25 -0.17
CA VAL A 27 8.65 -19.68 1.13
C VAL A 27 7.28 -19.03 1.02
N PRO A 28 6.30 -19.45 1.84
CA PRO A 28 4.95 -18.89 1.80
C PRO A 28 4.95 -17.42 2.21
N VAL A 29 4.28 -16.59 1.41
CA VAL A 29 4.08 -15.18 1.71
C VAL A 29 2.90 -15.03 2.67
N ARG A 30 3.13 -14.37 3.80
CA ARG A 30 2.08 -14.13 4.79
C ARG A 30 0.99 -13.23 4.21
N ARG A 31 -0.25 -13.68 4.34
CA ARG A 31 -1.44 -12.88 4.02
C ARG A 31 -1.60 -11.74 5.02
N ARG A 32 -2.13 -10.60 4.57
CA ARG A 32 -2.56 -9.46 5.39
C ARG A 32 -3.99 -9.08 5.03
N ALA A 33 -4.72 -8.55 6.02
CA ALA A 33 -6.06 -8.00 5.81
C ALA A 33 -5.96 -6.62 5.13
N CYS A 34 -6.72 -6.42 4.06
CA CYS A 34 -6.79 -5.16 3.29
C CYS A 34 -8.26 -4.74 3.04
N GLY A 35 -9.17 -5.08 3.97
CA GLY A 35 -10.60 -4.82 3.86
C GLY A 35 -11.38 -6.05 3.40
N LEU A 36 -11.23 -6.48 2.15
CA LEU A 36 -11.87 -7.68 1.59
C LEU A 36 -10.78 -8.73 1.28
N GLU A 37 -11.00 -9.96 1.74
CA GLU A 37 -10.11 -11.12 1.81
C GLU A 37 -8.88 -11.21 0.86
N ARG A 38 -7.78 -11.75 1.41
CA ARG A 38 -6.57 -12.27 0.73
C ARG A 38 -5.69 -11.24 0.00
N CYS A 39 -5.13 -10.29 0.75
CA CYS A 39 -4.00 -9.50 0.26
C CYS A 39 -2.65 -10.00 0.77
N PHE A 40 -1.58 -9.62 0.07
CA PHE A 40 -0.23 -9.54 0.60
C PHE A 40 0.46 -8.26 0.10
N ILE A 41 1.58 -7.90 0.73
CA ILE A 41 2.43 -6.79 0.27
C ILE A 41 3.35 -7.37 -0.81
N ALA A 42 3.15 -6.92 -2.06
CA ALA A 42 4.03 -7.28 -3.16
C ALA A 42 5.14 -6.22 -3.25
N GLU A 43 6.37 -6.68 -3.45
CA GLU A 43 7.54 -5.83 -3.60
C GLU A 43 7.89 -5.65 -5.08
N PRO A 44 8.26 -4.43 -5.52
CA PRO A 44 8.68 -4.18 -6.90
C PRO A 44 9.83 -5.10 -7.32
N GLY A 45 9.70 -5.71 -8.50
CA GLY A 45 10.75 -6.57 -9.07
C GLY A 45 10.90 -7.95 -8.42
N VAL A 46 10.19 -8.25 -7.34
CA VAL A 46 10.25 -9.58 -6.70
C VAL A 46 9.34 -10.56 -7.43
N PRO A 47 9.87 -11.69 -7.96
CA PRO A 47 9.04 -12.70 -8.59
C PRO A 47 8.28 -13.51 -7.54
N TYR A 48 6.96 -13.61 -7.71
CA TYR A 48 6.10 -14.47 -6.90
C TYR A 48 5.69 -15.73 -7.68
N ARG A 49 5.47 -16.82 -6.95
CA ARG A 49 4.89 -18.08 -7.45
C ARG A 49 3.53 -18.28 -6.83
N LEU A 50 2.57 -18.72 -7.65
CA LEU A 50 1.17 -18.87 -7.26
C LEU A 50 0.77 -20.32 -7.49
N ALA A 51 0.19 -20.94 -6.47
CA ALA A 51 -0.41 -22.26 -6.58
C ALA A 51 -1.93 -22.11 -6.41
N VAL A 52 -2.71 -22.57 -7.38
CA VAL A 52 -4.17 -22.60 -7.33
C VAL A 52 -4.60 -24.03 -7.13
N ALA A 53 -5.46 -24.27 -6.15
CA ALA A 53 -5.99 -25.60 -5.87
C ALA A 53 -7.53 -25.55 -5.72
N PRO A 54 -8.22 -26.62 -6.14
CA PRO A 54 -9.66 -26.74 -5.93
C PRO A 54 -10.01 -26.65 -4.44
N SER A 55 -10.99 -25.82 -4.09
CA SER A 55 -11.53 -25.73 -2.72
C SER A 55 -12.72 -26.67 -2.51
N THR A 56 -13.35 -27.13 -3.59
CA THR A 56 -14.57 -27.94 -3.53
C THR A 56 -14.21 -29.41 -3.67
N LEU A 57 -14.68 -30.22 -2.74
CA LEU A 57 -14.59 -31.68 -2.78
C LEU A 57 -15.97 -32.26 -3.11
N ASP A 58 -15.99 -33.43 -3.76
CA ASP A 58 -17.21 -34.21 -3.95
C ASP A 58 -17.60 -34.96 -2.65
N GLY A 59 -18.71 -35.69 -2.69
CA GLY A 59 -19.18 -36.48 -1.54
C GLY A 59 -18.22 -37.60 -1.10
N GLY A 60 -17.22 -37.96 -1.93
CA GLY A 60 -16.16 -38.90 -1.63
C GLY A 60 -14.86 -38.24 -1.15
N GLY A 61 -14.81 -36.91 -1.07
CA GLY A 61 -13.62 -36.14 -0.69
C GLY A 61 -12.62 -35.91 -1.83
N ALA A 62 -12.93 -36.29 -3.06
CA ALA A 62 -12.09 -36.00 -4.22
C ALA A 62 -12.31 -34.56 -4.69
N PRO A 63 -11.28 -33.85 -5.17
CA PRO A 63 -11.47 -32.50 -5.70
C PRO A 63 -12.40 -32.48 -6.91
N VAL A 64 -13.37 -31.56 -6.91
CA VAL A 64 -14.21 -31.31 -8.08
C VAL A 64 -13.40 -30.50 -9.08
N GLU A 65 -13.04 -31.11 -10.20
CA GLU A 65 -12.37 -30.40 -11.29
C GLU A 65 -13.30 -29.31 -11.85
N SER A 66 -12.73 -28.13 -12.06
CA SER A 66 -13.41 -27.02 -12.69
C SER A 66 -12.40 -26.05 -13.28
N ASP A 67 -12.76 -25.43 -14.40
CA ASP A 67 -12.01 -24.29 -14.91
C ASP A 67 -12.05 -23.16 -13.88
N ALA A 68 -10.91 -22.53 -13.67
CA ALA A 68 -10.76 -21.43 -12.74
C ALA A 68 -10.07 -20.23 -13.38
N VAL A 69 -10.54 -19.04 -13.01
CA VAL A 69 -9.91 -17.77 -13.38
C VAL A 69 -9.08 -17.28 -12.21
N LEU A 70 -7.78 -17.12 -12.41
CA LEU A 70 -6.87 -16.48 -11.48
C LEU A 70 -6.86 -14.96 -11.74
N GLY A 71 -7.26 -14.19 -10.73
CA GLY A 71 -7.23 -12.73 -10.74
C GLY A 71 -6.14 -12.19 -9.83
N LEU A 72 -5.29 -11.33 -10.38
CA LEU A 72 -4.35 -10.48 -9.63
C LEU A 72 -4.77 -9.03 -9.77
N ARG A 73 -4.80 -8.31 -8.65
CA ARG A 73 -5.06 -6.88 -8.66
C ARG A 73 -4.16 -6.17 -7.67
N LEU A 74 -3.33 -5.28 -8.17
CA LEU A 74 -2.65 -4.32 -7.30
C LEU A 74 -3.71 -3.36 -6.76
N VAL A 75 -3.76 -3.22 -5.44
CA VAL A 75 -4.67 -2.29 -4.78
C VAL A 75 -3.80 -1.25 -4.11
N THR A 76 -3.90 -0.04 -4.62
CA THR A 76 -3.25 1.15 -4.09
C THR A 76 -4.31 2.04 -3.41
N PRO A 77 -3.93 2.83 -2.41
CA PRO A 77 -4.84 3.81 -1.82
C PRO A 77 -5.25 4.86 -2.86
N ALA A 78 -6.40 5.52 -2.66
CA ALA A 78 -6.86 6.55 -3.60
C ALA A 78 -5.86 7.71 -3.77
N ASN A 79 -5.10 8.00 -2.72
CA ASN A 79 -4.06 9.03 -2.67
C ASN A 79 -2.64 8.45 -2.82
N ASP A 80 -2.49 7.47 -3.71
CA ASP A 80 -1.19 6.86 -4.03
C ASP A 80 -0.28 7.79 -4.82
N ALA A 81 -0.87 8.65 -5.66
CA ALA A 81 -0.15 9.58 -6.52
C ALA A 81 -0.29 11.02 -6.02
N LEU A 82 0.73 11.85 -6.27
CA LEU A 82 0.74 13.29 -5.97
C LEU A 82 -0.42 14.01 -6.66
N SER A 83 -0.77 13.58 -7.87
CA SER A 83 -1.90 14.09 -8.65
C SER A 83 -3.26 13.73 -8.05
N THR A 84 -3.36 12.65 -7.27
CA THR A 84 -4.59 12.21 -6.58
C THR A 84 -4.52 12.43 -5.06
N ALA A 85 -3.61 13.29 -4.61
CA ALA A 85 -3.40 13.59 -3.20
C ALA A 85 -4.71 14.00 -2.51
N THR A 86 -4.96 13.43 -1.34
CA THR A 86 -6.16 13.76 -0.57
C THR A 86 -6.06 15.19 -0.03
N VAL A 87 -7.07 16.01 -0.32
CA VAL A 87 -7.16 17.36 0.24
C VAL A 87 -7.60 17.29 1.69
N LEU A 88 -6.77 17.83 2.58
CA LEU A 88 -7.10 18.14 3.96
C LEU A 88 -7.53 19.62 3.99
N SER A 89 -8.76 19.89 4.42
CA SER A 89 -9.33 21.24 4.48
C SER A 89 -9.41 21.76 5.93
N GLY A 90 -9.38 23.09 6.07
CA GLY A 90 -9.45 23.76 7.37
C GLY A 90 -8.13 23.76 8.15
N VAL A 91 -8.22 24.11 9.44
CA VAL A 91 -7.06 24.26 10.34
C VAL A 91 -6.62 22.96 11.02
N SER A 92 -7.41 21.87 10.90
CA SER A 92 -7.07 20.56 11.46
C SER A 92 -7.77 19.45 10.68
N GLY A 93 -7.16 18.26 10.68
CA GLY A 93 -7.71 17.07 10.06
C GLY A 93 -7.08 15.79 10.61
N ARG A 94 -7.79 14.66 10.46
CA ARG A 94 -7.28 13.34 10.81
C ARG A 94 -7.65 12.33 9.73
N THR A 95 -6.69 11.50 9.35
CA THR A 95 -6.87 10.43 8.37
C THR A 95 -6.21 9.15 8.88
N ALA A 96 -6.72 7.99 8.44
CA ALA A 96 -6.20 6.67 8.81
C ALA A 96 -5.46 6.03 7.62
N LEU A 97 -4.36 5.33 7.91
CA LEU A 97 -3.54 4.66 6.91
C LEU A 97 -3.79 3.14 6.93
N SER A 98 -4.66 2.61 6.05
CA SER A 98 -4.96 1.16 5.98
C SER A 98 -4.21 0.33 4.90
N VAL A 99 -3.87 0.91 3.75
CA VAL A 99 -3.17 0.22 2.62
C VAL A 99 -1.88 0.93 2.20
N ARG A 100 -0.74 0.24 2.09
CA ARG A 100 0.50 0.87 1.64
C ARG A 100 0.35 1.42 0.22
N GLY A 101 0.87 2.62 0.00
CA GLY A 101 1.00 3.14 -1.35
C GLY A 101 2.21 2.60 -2.10
N THR A 102 2.57 3.24 -3.20
CA THR A 102 3.76 2.99 -4.02
C THR A 102 4.70 4.19 -3.95
N ALA A 103 5.92 4.02 -4.46
CA ALA A 103 6.83 5.14 -4.68
C ALA A 103 6.62 5.66 -6.10
N GLU A 104 6.52 6.98 -6.25
CA GLU A 104 6.50 7.59 -7.58
C GLU A 104 7.93 7.81 -8.11
N PRO A 105 8.17 7.66 -9.43
CA PRO A 105 9.43 8.08 -10.01
C PRO A 105 9.72 9.54 -9.67
N GLY A 106 10.95 9.81 -9.21
CA GLY A 106 11.34 11.16 -8.80
C GLY A 106 11.05 11.50 -7.34
N GLU A 107 10.34 10.63 -6.60
CA GLU A 107 9.91 10.97 -5.25
C GLU A 107 11.11 11.20 -4.30
N PRO A 108 11.17 12.35 -3.60
CA PRO A 108 12.25 12.64 -2.68
C PRO A 108 12.34 11.64 -1.51
N ALA A 109 13.55 11.44 -1.01
CA ALA A 109 13.77 10.59 0.16
C ALA A 109 13.11 11.17 1.42
N HIS A 110 12.38 10.35 2.16
CA HIS A 110 11.78 10.73 3.44
C HIS A 110 12.80 10.48 4.56
N THR A 111 13.28 11.54 5.22
CA THR A 111 14.29 11.44 6.30
C THR A 111 15.55 10.68 5.87
N GLY A 112 16.00 10.89 4.63
CA GLY A 112 17.18 10.24 4.05
C GLY A 112 16.97 8.80 3.56
N ALA A 113 15.80 8.21 3.79
CA ALA A 113 15.45 6.90 3.24
C ALA A 113 14.71 7.08 1.90
N PRO A 114 15.07 6.34 0.83
CA PRO A 114 14.33 6.37 -0.43
C PRO A 114 12.83 6.15 -0.23
N ALA A 115 12.01 6.86 -0.99
CA ALA A 115 10.58 6.60 -1.02
C ALA A 115 10.32 5.15 -1.45
N ALA A 116 9.36 4.49 -0.80
CA ALA A 116 9.04 3.08 -1.06
C ALA A 116 7.53 2.79 -1.10
N ALA A 117 6.73 3.56 -0.37
CA ALA A 117 5.29 3.31 -0.22
C ALA A 117 4.61 4.56 0.35
N SER A 118 4.51 5.59 -0.46
CA SER A 118 4.07 6.91 -0.02
C SER A 118 2.59 7.12 -0.22
N ARG A 119 2.06 8.15 0.46
CA ARG A 119 0.70 8.61 0.27
C ARG A 119 0.67 10.11 0.32
N TRP A 120 -0.06 10.70 -0.61
CA TRP A 120 -0.01 12.14 -0.80
C TRP A 120 -1.21 12.83 -0.16
N TYR A 121 -0.92 13.96 0.45
CA TYR A 121 -1.89 14.83 1.09
C TYR A 121 -1.60 16.27 0.66
N ARG A 122 -2.66 17.02 0.39
CA ARG A 122 -2.59 18.46 0.11
C ARG A 122 -3.29 19.19 1.22
N TRP A 123 -2.63 20.18 1.80
CA TRP A 123 -3.22 21.01 2.83
C TRP A 123 -3.04 22.48 2.45
N ARG A 124 -4.14 23.23 2.47
CA ARG A 124 -4.15 24.68 2.27
C ARG A 124 -4.73 25.33 3.52
N PRO A 125 -3.90 25.87 4.43
CA PRO A 125 -4.41 26.55 5.61
C PRO A 125 -5.23 27.78 5.21
N THR A 126 -6.31 28.05 5.94
CA THR A 126 -7.19 29.21 5.69
C THR A 126 -6.79 30.45 6.49
N VAL A 127 -5.77 30.32 7.37
CA VAL A 127 -5.21 31.37 8.22
C VAL A 127 -3.71 31.13 8.39
N ASP A 128 -2.95 32.18 8.67
CA ASP A 128 -1.53 32.07 8.97
C ASP A 128 -1.30 31.40 10.33
N GLY A 129 -0.22 30.62 10.45
CA GLY A 129 0.16 29.97 11.70
C GLY A 129 1.19 28.86 11.52
N VAL A 130 1.58 28.25 12.65
CA VAL A 130 2.45 27.06 12.67
C VAL A 130 1.59 25.81 12.54
N GLY A 131 1.84 25.03 11.48
CA GLY A 131 1.20 23.73 11.29
C GLY A 131 1.88 22.66 12.15
N HIS A 132 1.08 21.78 12.76
CA HIS A 132 1.60 20.60 13.45
C HIS A 132 1.10 19.33 12.79
N ILE A 133 2.01 18.56 12.21
CA ILE A 133 1.71 17.23 11.69
C ILE A 133 2.12 16.21 12.73
N VAL A 134 1.14 15.39 13.15
CA VAL A 134 1.36 14.29 14.11
C VAL A 134 1.12 12.97 13.42
N LEU A 135 2.16 12.13 13.37
CA LEU A 135 2.04 10.74 12.96
C LEU A 135 1.88 9.83 14.19
N ARG A 136 1.17 8.71 14.03
CA ARG A 136 1.10 7.62 15.02
C ARG A 136 1.34 6.28 14.33
N GLY A 137 2.13 5.42 14.96
CA GLY A 137 2.56 4.13 14.39
C GLY A 137 3.80 4.26 13.51
N ASP A 138 4.27 3.17 12.89
CA ASP A 138 5.55 3.14 12.17
C ASP A 138 5.45 3.78 10.77
N ALA A 139 5.70 5.08 10.66
CA ALA A 139 5.64 5.83 9.41
C ALA A 139 6.69 6.96 9.37
N ARG A 140 6.91 7.50 8.17
CA ARG A 140 7.73 8.70 7.94
C ARG A 140 6.86 9.74 7.25
N VAL A 141 7.13 11.01 7.53
CA VAL A 141 6.47 12.13 6.85
C VAL A 141 7.53 13.09 6.33
N ALA A 142 7.27 13.65 5.15
CA ALA A 142 7.96 14.81 4.63
C ALA A 142 6.91 15.86 4.23
N ALA A 143 7.20 17.13 4.49
CA ALA A 143 6.43 18.27 3.99
C ALA A 143 7.16 18.89 2.80
N TYR A 144 6.41 19.35 1.82
CA TYR A 144 6.94 19.90 0.57
C TYR A 144 6.34 21.29 0.30
N GLU A 145 7.16 22.20 -0.22
CA GLU A 145 6.69 23.46 -0.81
C GLU A 145 6.00 23.13 -2.15
N PRO A 146 4.78 23.61 -2.42
CA PRO A 146 4.26 23.58 -3.78
C PRO A 146 5.08 24.59 -4.60
N LEU A 147 5.84 24.11 -5.59
CA LEU A 147 6.15 24.97 -6.74
C LEU A 147 4.82 25.29 -7.43
N ASP A 148 4.61 26.55 -7.84
CA ASP A 148 3.33 27.06 -8.32
C ASP A 148 2.57 26.09 -9.25
N GLY A 149 1.28 25.85 -8.99
CA GLY A 149 0.43 24.95 -9.80
C GLY A 149 0.18 23.56 -9.18
N ASP A 150 -0.07 22.56 -10.03
CA ASP A 150 -0.05 21.14 -9.69
C ASP A 150 1.38 20.62 -9.91
N PRO A 151 2.24 20.58 -8.87
CA PRO A 151 3.65 20.23 -9.06
C PRO A 151 3.78 18.78 -9.53
N ALA A 152 4.72 18.50 -10.41
CA ALA A 152 5.15 17.13 -10.67
C ALA A 152 5.94 16.61 -9.45
N VAL A 153 6.13 15.30 -9.35
CA VAL A 153 6.90 14.70 -8.24
C VAL A 153 8.36 15.21 -8.24
N ASP A 154 8.94 15.40 -9.42
CA ASP A 154 10.30 15.94 -9.60
C ASP A 154 10.45 17.40 -9.17
N ASP A 155 9.34 18.13 -9.01
CA ASP A 155 9.29 19.53 -8.60
C ASP A 155 9.28 19.71 -7.08
N LEU A 156 9.19 18.62 -6.31
CA LEU A 156 9.01 18.70 -4.87
C LEU A 156 10.31 19.04 -4.13
N ARG A 157 10.24 20.11 -3.33
CA ARG A 157 11.30 20.50 -2.41
C ARG A 157 10.91 20.21 -0.97
N THR A 158 11.68 19.38 -0.27
CA THR A 158 11.43 19.06 1.14
C THR A 158 11.67 20.27 2.03
N LEU A 159 10.65 20.60 2.83
CA LEU A 159 10.68 21.61 3.88
C LEU A 159 11.19 21.03 5.20
N ASP A 160 10.57 19.93 5.62
CA ASP A 160 10.84 19.24 6.88
C ASP A 160 10.48 17.76 6.73
N SER A 161 11.09 16.89 7.53
CA SER A 161 10.76 15.46 7.54
C SER A 161 11.01 14.82 8.92
N ALA A 162 10.17 13.86 9.30
CA ALA A 162 10.22 13.21 10.61
C ALA A 162 9.83 11.73 10.55
N VAL A 163 10.33 10.97 11.52
CA VAL A 163 10.06 9.54 11.73
C VAL A 163 9.37 9.35 13.07
N THR A 164 8.33 8.52 13.14
CA THR A 164 7.80 8.07 14.43
C THR A 164 8.76 7.07 15.07
N PRO A 165 9.19 7.29 16.33
CA PRO A 165 9.86 6.24 17.10
C PRO A 165 8.90 5.09 17.41
N ALA A 166 9.41 4.05 18.08
CA ALA A 166 8.72 2.78 18.36
C ALA A 166 7.26 2.92 18.85
N ALA A 167 6.49 1.85 18.67
CA ALA A 167 5.03 1.81 18.85
C ALA A 167 4.51 2.57 20.08
N GLY A 168 3.86 3.72 19.83
CA GLY A 168 3.26 4.58 20.85
C GLY A 168 3.63 6.05 20.71
N ASP A 169 4.75 6.34 20.05
CA ASP A 169 5.29 7.70 19.96
C ASP A 169 4.68 8.53 18.81
N GLN A 170 4.91 9.85 18.89
CA GLN A 170 4.48 10.84 17.92
C GLN A 170 5.69 11.49 17.26
N ALA A 171 5.70 11.54 15.93
CA ALA A 171 6.59 12.43 15.18
C ALA A 171 5.91 13.79 15.01
N ARG A 172 6.69 14.88 15.06
CA ARG A 172 6.21 16.25 14.82
C ARG A 172 7.07 16.93 13.76
N LEU A 173 6.41 17.50 12.76
CA LEU A 173 6.99 18.52 11.87
C LEU A 173 6.67 19.91 12.42
N ARG A 174 7.56 20.88 12.20
CA ARG A 174 7.38 22.29 12.61
C ARG A 174 7.35 23.23 11.42
#